data_AF-A0A3L8DD73-F1
#
_entry.id   AF-A0A3L8DD73-F1
#
_cell.length_a   1.000
_cell.length_b   1.000
_cell.length_c   1.000
_cell.angle_alpha   90.00
_cell.angle_beta   90.00
_cell.angle_gamma   90.00
#
_symmetry.space_group_name_H-M   'P 1'
#
loop_
_entity.id
_entity.type
_entity.pdbx_description
1 polymer ?
#
loop_
_entity_poly.entity_id
_entity_poly.type
_entity_poly.pdbx_seq_one_letter_code
_entity_poly.pdbx_strand_id
1 'polypeptide(L)'
;MKDFMKDNPRTGLSKAQYGFREGLSTLDALDAAVSFIKRTISKGGAKAIGVSRALCRLMPNLWGPNESKRRLYANVVTSVILYGASIWNPALDASAKSGRLLRGLQRDICIRVCSAYRTASFAAVTLLVCSPPWALVAAERRRVFLRVRDMRRGGNATLEDVDDIRMEEGVETRRQ
;
A
#
# COMPACT_ATOMS: atom_id res chain seq x y z
N MET A 1 -10.57 27.82 4.70
CA MET A 1 -11.07 27.00 3.56
C MET A 1 -12.24 26.09 3.92
N LYS A 2 -12.31 25.54 5.16
CA LYS A 2 -13.50 24.81 5.63
C LYS A 2 -14.74 25.71 5.75
N ASP A 3 -14.57 26.98 6.11
CA ASP A 3 -15.68 27.93 6.23
C ASP A 3 -16.37 28.22 4.88
N PHE A 4 -15.61 28.22 3.77
CA PHE A 4 -16.16 28.36 2.42
C PHE A 4 -17.09 27.20 2.01
N MET A 5 -16.92 26.01 2.59
CA MET A 5 -17.77 24.85 2.31
C MET A 5 -19.08 24.83 3.12
N LYS A 6 -19.20 25.66 4.18
CA LYS A 6 -20.42 25.81 4.98
C LYS A 6 -21.45 26.74 4.35
N ASP A 7 -20.97 27.77 3.64
CA ASP A 7 -21.81 28.84 3.07
C ASP A 7 -22.20 28.62 1.59
N ASN A 8 -21.81 27.48 1.00
CA ASN A 8 -22.02 27.19 -0.41
C ASN A 8 -23.54 27.14 -0.74
N PRO A 9 -24.05 27.89 -1.74
CA PRO A 9 -25.48 27.96 -2.02
C PRO A 9 -26.07 26.56 -2.23
N ARG A 10 -27.16 26.28 -1.51
CA ARG A 10 -27.92 25.02 -1.57
C ARG A 10 -28.47 24.70 -2.97
N THR A 11 -28.28 25.59 -3.93
CA THR A 11 -28.87 25.64 -5.26
C THR A 11 -27.77 25.58 -6.32
N GLY A 12 -27.49 24.40 -6.88
CA GLY A 12 -26.70 24.28 -8.12
C GLY A 12 -25.83 23.03 -8.27
N LEU A 13 -25.52 22.31 -7.20
CA LEU A 13 -24.68 21.10 -7.26
C LEU A 13 -25.54 19.83 -7.25
N SER A 14 -25.25 18.92 -8.19
CA SER A 14 -25.92 17.61 -8.29
C SER A 14 -25.78 16.81 -6.99
N LYS A 15 -26.82 16.03 -6.62
CA LYS A 15 -26.82 15.18 -5.41
C LYS A 15 -25.65 14.19 -5.37
N ALA A 16 -25.07 13.84 -6.52
CA ALA A 16 -23.96 12.89 -6.66
C ALA A 16 -22.58 13.54 -6.87
N GLN A 17 -22.46 14.87 -6.74
CA GLN A 17 -21.21 15.58 -7.03
C GLN A 17 -20.22 15.52 -5.85
N TYR A 18 -19.12 14.79 -6.06
CA TYR A 18 -18.02 14.64 -5.09
C TYR A 18 -16.99 15.79 -5.21
N GLY A 19 -16.41 16.23 -4.08
CA GLY A 19 -15.27 17.16 -4.06
C GLY A 19 -15.49 18.55 -3.46
N PHE A 20 -16.73 19.08 -3.45
CA PHE A 20 -17.03 20.47 -3.03
C PHE A 20 -18.13 20.57 -1.94
N ARG A 21 -18.28 19.54 -1.10
CA ARG A 21 -19.25 19.49 0.02
C ARG A 21 -18.59 18.96 1.29
N GLU A 22 -18.91 19.57 2.43
CA GLU A 22 -18.51 19.07 3.75
C GLU A 22 -19.11 17.65 3.97
N GLY A 23 -18.25 16.68 4.29
CA GLY A 23 -18.58 15.26 4.45
C GLY A 23 -18.48 14.38 3.18
N LEU A 24 -18.38 15.00 1.99
CA LEU A 24 -18.24 14.32 0.68
C LEU A 24 -17.07 14.88 -0.16
N SER A 25 -16.24 15.74 0.43
CA SER A 25 -15.08 16.32 -0.25
C SER A 25 -13.89 15.35 -0.26
N THR A 26 -13.00 15.54 -1.23
CA THR A 26 -11.69 14.84 -1.25
C THR A 26 -10.87 15.17 -0.02
N LEU A 27 -11.03 16.37 0.55
CA LEU A 27 -10.36 16.81 1.77
C LEU A 27 -10.92 16.07 3.01
N ASP A 28 -12.24 15.83 3.09
CA ASP A 28 -12.84 15.06 4.17
C ASP A 28 -12.47 13.58 4.09
N ALA A 29 -12.37 13.03 2.87
CA ALA A 29 -11.87 11.67 2.65
C ALA A 29 -10.41 11.53 3.08
N LEU A 30 -9.59 12.57 2.82
CA LEU A 30 -8.20 12.63 3.29
C LEU A 30 -8.13 12.81 4.81
N ASP A 31 -8.94 13.67 5.42
CA ASP A 31 -9.01 13.86 6.87
C ASP A 31 -9.52 12.60 7.59
N ALA A 32 -10.48 11.88 7.02
CA ALA A 32 -10.98 10.60 7.52
C ALA A 32 -9.92 9.50 7.40
N ALA A 33 -9.21 9.43 6.27
CA ALA A 33 -8.10 8.50 6.09
C ALA A 33 -6.96 8.81 7.06
N VAL A 34 -6.55 10.08 7.18
CA VAL A 34 -5.47 10.52 8.07
C VAL A 34 -5.82 10.34 9.53
N SER A 35 -7.07 10.61 9.96
CA SER A 35 -7.52 10.37 11.33
C SER A 35 -7.62 8.88 11.66
N PHE A 36 -8.03 8.05 10.70
CA PHE A 36 -8.02 6.60 10.83
C PHE A 36 -6.58 6.05 10.94
N ILE A 37 -5.67 6.56 10.11
CA ILE A 37 -4.24 6.25 10.15
C ILE A 37 -3.64 6.67 11.51
N LYS A 38 -3.89 7.90 11.98
CA LYS A 38 -3.47 8.38 13.31
C LYS A 38 -4.00 7.49 14.44
N ARG A 39 -5.27 7.06 14.38
CA ARG A 39 -5.88 6.17 15.38
C ARG A 39 -5.26 4.78 15.40
N THR A 40 -4.83 4.28 14.24
CA THR A 40 -4.12 2.98 14.13
C THR A 40 -2.66 3.09 14.55
N ILE A 41 -2.05 4.28 14.48
CA ILE A 41 -0.66 4.52 14.88
C ILE A 41 -0.43 4.45 16.39
N SER A 42 -1.43 4.83 17.17
CA SER A 42 -1.41 4.74 18.64
C SER A 42 -1.36 3.28 19.17
N LYS A 43 -1.67 2.28 18.34
CA LYS A 43 -1.57 0.84 18.69
C LYS A 43 -0.57 0.14 17.76
N GLY A 44 0.67 0.00 18.24
CA GLY A 44 1.93 -0.23 17.49
C GLY A 44 2.08 -1.40 16.51
N GLY A 45 1.04 -2.18 16.17
CA GLY A 45 1.10 -3.24 15.15
C GLY A 45 -0.02 -3.20 14.09
N ALA A 46 -1.03 -2.33 14.26
CA ALA A 46 -2.25 -2.30 13.45
C ALA A 46 -2.23 -1.30 12.26
N LYS A 47 -1.11 -0.58 12.10
CA LYS A 47 -0.98 0.57 11.19
C LYS A 47 -1.30 0.25 9.72
N ALA A 48 -0.63 -0.76 9.15
CA ALA A 48 -0.75 -1.06 7.73
C ALA A 48 -2.09 -1.73 7.36
N ILE A 49 -2.61 -2.60 8.23
CA ILE A 49 -3.93 -3.24 8.07
C ILE A 49 -5.03 -2.17 8.14
N GLY A 50 -4.87 -1.19 9.02
CA GLY A 50 -5.75 -0.04 9.08
C GLY A 50 -5.73 0.75 7.77
N VAL A 51 -4.57 1.25 7.36
CA VAL A 51 -4.42 2.02 6.12
C VAL A 51 -5.05 1.29 4.92
N SER A 52 -4.77 -0.01 4.79
CA SER A 52 -5.35 -0.86 3.74
C SER A 52 -6.88 -0.91 3.79
N ARG A 53 -7.48 -1.12 4.97
CA ARG A 53 -8.94 -1.17 5.14
C ARG A 53 -9.63 0.16 4.84
N ALA A 54 -9.03 1.29 5.25
CA ALA A 54 -9.55 2.61 4.92
C ALA A 54 -9.53 2.85 3.41
N LEU A 55 -8.42 2.51 2.75
CA LEU A 55 -8.29 2.66 1.30
C LEU A 55 -9.23 1.74 0.53
N CYS A 56 -9.46 0.51 1.01
CA CYS A 56 -10.47 -0.38 0.45
C CYS A 56 -11.89 0.19 0.51
N ARG A 57 -12.21 1.08 1.47
CA ARG A 57 -13.50 1.79 1.53
C ARG A 57 -13.56 2.96 0.56
N LEU A 58 -12.43 3.63 0.30
CA LEU A 58 -12.34 4.73 -0.67
C LEU A 58 -12.36 4.26 -2.14
N MET A 59 -12.14 2.96 -2.38
CA MET A 59 -12.11 2.36 -3.71
C MET A 59 -13.23 1.33 -3.89
N PRO A 60 -14.52 1.74 -3.86
CA PRO A 60 -15.60 0.82 -4.20
C PRO A 60 -15.47 0.34 -5.65
N ASN A 61 -15.96 -0.87 -5.93
CA ASN A 61 -15.84 -1.46 -7.27
C ASN A 61 -16.65 -0.65 -8.29
N LEU A 62 -17.86 -0.23 -7.91
CA LEU A 62 -18.76 0.60 -8.72
C LEU A 62 -18.66 2.07 -8.29
N TRP A 63 -18.70 2.98 -9.27
CA TRP A 63 -18.62 4.44 -9.06
C TRP A 63 -17.41 4.91 -8.24
N GLY A 64 -16.33 4.13 -8.23
CA GLY A 64 -15.09 4.42 -7.52
C GLY A 64 -14.10 5.29 -8.31
N PRO A 65 -12.92 5.57 -7.74
CA PRO A 65 -11.85 6.33 -8.39
C PRO A 65 -11.39 5.68 -9.71
N ASN A 66 -10.79 6.47 -10.60
CA ASN A 66 -10.16 5.96 -11.82
C ASN A 66 -8.94 5.05 -11.51
N GLU A 67 -8.48 4.30 -12.50
CA GLU A 67 -7.39 3.34 -12.34
C GLU A 67 -6.10 3.99 -11.81
N SER A 68 -5.73 5.17 -12.33
CA SER A 68 -4.52 5.89 -11.91
C SER A 68 -4.55 6.21 -10.40
N LYS A 69 -5.68 6.68 -9.86
CA LYS A 69 -5.83 6.93 -8.42
C LYS A 69 -5.76 5.65 -7.61
N ARG A 70 -6.36 4.56 -8.10
CA ARG A 70 -6.29 3.25 -7.44
C ARG A 70 -4.88 2.70 -7.37
N ARG A 71 -4.12 2.83 -8.47
CA ARG A 71 -2.69 2.46 -8.53
C ARG A 71 -1.85 3.31 -7.58
N LEU A 72 -2.10 4.62 -7.52
CA LEU A 72 -1.43 5.51 -6.59
C LEU A 72 -1.64 5.04 -5.13
N TYR A 73 -2.89 4.78 -4.74
CA TYR A 73 -3.18 4.30 -3.39
C TYR A 73 -2.58 2.93 -3.10
N ALA A 74 -2.63 1.99 -4.06
CA ALA A 74 -1.99 0.69 -3.92
C ALA A 74 -0.47 0.80 -3.72
N ASN A 75 0.19 1.72 -4.44
CA ASN A 75 1.61 1.98 -4.27
C ASN A 75 1.93 2.55 -2.89
N VAL A 76 1.11 3.49 -2.38
CA VAL A 76 1.28 4.03 -1.01
C VAL A 76 1.18 2.91 0.03
N VAL A 77 0.19 2.02 -0.08
CA VAL A 77 0.06 0.90 0.87
C VAL A 77 1.21 -0.07 0.77
N THR A 78 1.62 -0.40 -0.45
CA THR A 78 2.75 -1.28 -0.72
C THR A 78 4.02 -0.73 -0.08
N SER A 79 4.27 0.58 -0.22
CA SER A 79 5.39 1.27 0.42
C SER A 79 5.31 1.23 1.95
N VAL A 80 4.14 1.49 2.54
CA VAL A 80 3.95 1.44 4.01
C VAL A 80 4.18 0.03 4.56
N ILE A 81 3.69 -1.00 3.87
CA ILE A 81 3.85 -2.40 4.28
C ILE A 81 5.32 -2.82 4.17
N LEU A 82 5.96 -2.51 3.05
CA LEU A 82 7.32 -2.96 2.75
C LEU A 82 8.41 -2.06 3.33
N TYR A 83 8.08 -0.95 3.99
CA TYR A 83 9.06 -0.08 4.66
C TYR A 83 9.88 -0.86 5.69
N GLY A 84 9.21 -1.69 6.50
CA GLY A 84 9.84 -2.52 7.52
C GLY A 84 10.18 -3.93 7.06
N ALA A 85 10.19 -4.20 5.75
CA ALA A 85 10.27 -5.56 5.20
C ALA A 85 11.44 -6.38 5.77
N SER A 86 12.63 -5.78 5.89
CA SER A 86 13.82 -6.44 6.42
C SER A 86 13.67 -6.94 7.87
N ILE A 87 12.83 -6.28 8.67
CA ILE A 87 12.62 -6.59 10.10
C ILE A 87 11.62 -7.73 10.26
N TRP A 88 10.50 -7.67 9.54
CA TRP A 88 9.41 -8.65 9.71
C TRP A 88 9.48 -9.85 8.75
N ASN A 89 10.27 -9.79 7.67
CA ASN A 89 10.41 -10.91 6.72
C ASN A 89 10.78 -12.26 7.39
N PRO A 90 11.71 -12.35 8.36
CA PRO A 90 11.98 -13.61 9.07
C PRO A 90 10.74 -14.21 9.74
N ALA A 91 9.78 -13.38 10.16
CA ALA A 91 8.55 -13.84 10.78
C ALA A 91 7.55 -14.46 9.78
N LEU A 92 7.75 -14.26 8.46
CA LEU A 92 7.03 -15.01 7.43
C LEU A 92 7.50 -16.46 7.36
N ASP A 93 8.81 -16.67 7.41
CA ASP A 93 9.42 -18.00 7.36
C ASP A 93 9.08 -18.78 8.63
N ALA A 94 9.05 -18.09 9.78
CA ALA A 94 8.69 -18.69 11.06
C ALA A 94 7.20 -19.04 11.19
N SER A 95 6.30 -18.47 10.38
CA SER A 95 4.86 -18.71 10.52
C SER A 95 4.08 -18.66 9.21
N ALA A 96 3.52 -19.82 8.85
CA ALA A 96 2.58 -19.95 7.73
C ALA A 96 1.33 -19.04 7.88
N LYS A 97 0.94 -18.68 9.12
CA LYS A 97 -0.18 -17.77 9.39
C LYS A 97 0.15 -16.35 8.91
N SER A 98 1.35 -15.85 9.18
CA SER A 98 1.83 -14.54 8.75
C SER A 98 1.86 -14.43 7.22
N GLY A 99 2.35 -15.49 6.54
CA GLY A 99 2.31 -15.58 5.08
C GLY A 99 0.90 -15.55 4.49
N ARG A 100 -0.07 -16.23 5.11
CA ARG A 100 -1.48 -16.18 4.69
C ARG A 100 -2.10 -14.79 4.86
N LEU A 101 -1.80 -14.10 5.97
CA LEU A 101 -2.28 -12.74 6.22
C LEU A 101 -1.73 -11.75 5.19
N LEU A 102 -0.43 -11.84 4.86
CA LEU A 102 0.19 -10.99 3.85
C LEU A 102 -0.43 -11.21 2.47
N ARG A 103 -0.63 -12.48 2.06
CA ARG A 103 -1.31 -12.81 0.80
C ARG A 103 -2.75 -12.30 0.77
N GLY A 104 -3.48 -12.39 1.89
CA GLY A 104 -4.83 -11.84 2.00
C GLY A 104 -4.86 -10.33 1.80
N LEU A 105 -3.95 -9.59 2.46
CA LEU A 105 -3.85 -8.14 2.31
C LEU A 105 -3.51 -7.72 0.88
N GLN A 106 -2.53 -8.40 0.25
CA GLN A 106 -2.16 -8.12 -1.14
C GLN A 106 -3.33 -8.40 -2.08
N ARG A 107 -4.04 -9.53 -1.89
CA ARG A 107 -5.24 -9.88 -2.65
C ARG A 107 -6.29 -8.78 -2.56
N ASP A 108 -6.62 -8.35 -1.35
CA ASP A 108 -7.66 -7.34 -1.12
C ASP A 108 -7.34 -6.04 -1.86
N ILE A 109 -6.08 -5.61 -1.86
CA ILE A 109 -5.65 -4.41 -2.56
C ILE A 109 -5.68 -4.61 -4.08
N CYS A 110 -5.19 -5.73 -4.58
CA CYS A 110 -5.20 -6.03 -6.01
C CYS A 110 -6.64 -6.08 -6.56
N ILE A 111 -7.57 -6.68 -5.81
CA ILE A 111 -9.02 -6.67 -6.11
C ILE A 111 -9.52 -5.22 -6.28
N ARG A 112 -9.10 -4.30 -5.41
CA ARG A 112 -9.50 -2.88 -5.53
C ARG A 112 -8.87 -2.21 -6.74
N VAL A 113 -7.62 -2.51 -7.06
CA VAL A 113 -6.94 -1.92 -8.23
C VAL A 113 -7.63 -2.32 -9.52
N CYS A 114 -7.91 -3.62 -9.72
CA CYS A 114 -8.57 -4.13 -10.92
C CYS A 114 -10.11 -4.07 -10.87
N SER A 115 -10.71 -3.54 -9.80
CA SER A 115 -12.17 -3.51 -9.58
C SER A 115 -12.85 -4.89 -9.56
N ALA A 116 -12.10 -5.97 -9.32
CA ALA A 116 -12.64 -7.33 -9.33
C ALA A 116 -13.58 -7.61 -8.14
N TYR A 117 -14.39 -8.68 -8.25
CA TYR A 117 -15.20 -9.16 -7.14
C TYR A 117 -14.36 -9.99 -6.14
N ARG A 118 -14.86 -10.14 -4.91
CA ARG A 118 -14.18 -10.88 -3.82
C ARG A 118 -13.81 -12.33 -4.16
N THR A 119 -14.49 -12.94 -5.15
CA THR A 119 -14.27 -14.32 -5.60
C THR A 119 -12.98 -14.50 -6.40
N ALA A 120 -12.44 -13.44 -7.01
CA ALA A 120 -11.26 -13.52 -7.87
C ALA A 120 -10.01 -14.04 -7.13
N SER A 121 -9.36 -15.09 -7.64
CA SER A 121 -8.23 -15.74 -6.98
C SER A 121 -7.03 -14.81 -6.78
N PHE A 122 -6.16 -15.09 -5.80
CA PHE A 122 -4.96 -14.27 -5.54
C PHE A 122 -4.07 -14.19 -6.78
N ALA A 123 -3.77 -15.34 -7.40
CA ALA A 123 -2.94 -15.41 -8.59
C ALA A 123 -3.51 -14.59 -9.74
N ALA A 124 -4.83 -14.69 -10.00
CA ALA A 124 -5.48 -13.93 -11.06
C ALA A 124 -5.36 -12.41 -10.85
N VAL A 125 -5.62 -11.92 -9.63
CA VAL A 125 -5.60 -10.46 -9.38
C VAL A 125 -4.20 -9.87 -9.37
N THR A 126 -3.19 -10.59 -8.87
CA THR A 126 -1.80 -10.10 -8.95
C THR A 126 -1.27 -10.07 -10.38
N LEU A 127 -1.68 -11.03 -11.22
CA LEU A 127 -1.33 -11.03 -12.65
C LEU A 127 -1.98 -9.85 -13.37
N LEU A 128 -3.28 -9.59 -13.15
CA LEU A 128 -3.97 -8.44 -13.77
C LEU A 128 -3.39 -7.09 -13.35
N VAL A 129 -2.95 -6.96 -12.10
CA VAL A 129 -2.37 -5.72 -11.57
C VAL A 129 -0.87 -5.60 -11.92
N CYS A 130 -0.26 -6.68 -12.44
CA CYS A 130 1.17 -6.81 -12.63
C CYS A 130 1.96 -6.52 -11.34
N SER A 131 1.47 -7.02 -10.19
CA SER A 131 2.09 -6.81 -8.88
C SER A 131 2.84 -8.07 -8.44
N PRO A 132 4.17 -8.00 -8.18
CA PRO A 132 4.91 -9.14 -7.67
C PRO A 132 4.42 -9.53 -6.26
N PRO A 133 4.41 -10.82 -5.90
CA PRO A 133 4.09 -11.26 -4.54
C PRO A 133 4.93 -10.53 -3.49
N TRP A 134 4.29 -9.91 -2.50
CA TRP A 134 4.99 -9.09 -1.51
C TRP A 134 5.97 -9.88 -0.65
N ALA A 135 5.77 -11.19 -0.50
CA ALA A 135 6.72 -12.05 0.18
C ALA A 135 8.09 -12.07 -0.53
N LEU A 136 8.08 -12.12 -1.87
CA LEU A 136 9.31 -12.11 -2.68
C LEU A 136 10.01 -10.75 -2.61
N VAL A 137 9.25 -9.66 -2.79
CA VAL A 137 9.78 -8.29 -2.67
C VAL A 137 10.32 -8.03 -1.26
N ALA A 138 9.70 -8.58 -0.22
CA ALA A 138 10.19 -8.45 1.15
C ALA A 138 11.49 -9.23 1.39
N ALA A 139 11.62 -10.42 0.78
CA ALA A 139 12.84 -11.21 0.84
C ALA A 139 14.00 -10.50 0.12
N GLU A 140 13.75 -9.96 -1.07
CA GLU A 140 14.68 -9.11 -1.82
C GLU A 140 15.16 -7.92 -0.97
N ARG A 141 14.22 -7.13 -0.43
CA ARG A 141 14.56 -5.98 0.42
C ARG A 141 15.38 -6.36 1.65
N ARG A 142 15.14 -7.56 2.21
CA ARG A 142 15.94 -8.07 3.33
C ARG A 142 17.36 -8.42 2.88
N ARG A 143 17.55 -9.08 1.74
CA ARG A 143 18.89 -9.41 1.22
C ARG A 143 19.70 -8.16 0.96
N VAL A 144 19.12 -7.17 0.27
CA VAL A 144 19.72 -5.84 0.06
C VAL A 144 20.09 -5.20 1.41
N PHE A 145 19.17 -5.20 2.38
CA PHE A 145 19.42 -4.61 3.69
C PHE A 145 20.60 -5.27 4.42
N LEU A 146 20.70 -6.60 4.38
CA LEU A 146 21.79 -7.34 5.02
C LEU A 146 23.13 -7.05 4.34
N ARG A 147 23.20 -7.12 3.00
CA ARG A 147 24.42 -6.80 2.23
C ARG A 147 24.90 -5.37 2.50
N VAL A 148 23.98 -4.39 2.45
CA VAL A 148 24.30 -2.98 2.74
C VAL A 148 24.74 -2.79 4.19
N ARG A 149 24.11 -3.47 5.15
CA ARG A 149 24.50 -3.41 6.57
C ARG A 149 25.90 -3.96 6.78
N ASP A 150 26.24 -5.08 6.14
CA ASP A 150 27.53 -5.73 6.31
C ASP A 150 28.65 -4.92 5.62
N MET A 151 28.38 -4.31 4.45
CA MET A 151 29.30 -3.34 3.83
C MET A 151 29.55 -2.10 4.69
N ARG A 152 28.49 -1.53 5.29
CA ARG A 152 28.62 -0.37 6.19
C ARG A 152 29.46 -0.68 7.42
N ARG A 153 29.38 -1.91 7.95
CA ARG A 153 30.24 -2.36 9.07
C ARG A 153 31.70 -2.45 8.65
N GLY A 154 31.98 -2.72 7.37
CA GLY A 154 33.32 -2.74 6.80
C GLY A 154 33.91 -1.37 6.43
N GLY A 155 33.16 -0.26 6.59
CA GLY A 155 33.65 1.10 6.32
C GLY A 155 33.68 1.53 4.84
N ASN A 156 33.24 0.68 3.91
CA ASN A 156 33.45 0.87 2.46
C ASN A 156 32.18 1.22 1.67
N ALA A 157 31.12 1.71 2.31
CA ALA A 157 29.84 1.88 1.62
C ALA A 157 29.78 3.22 0.86
N THR A 158 29.89 3.18 -0.48
CA THR A 158 29.49 4.31 -1.34
C THR A 158 28.01 4.18 -1.73
N LEU A 159 27.40 5.25 -2.25
CA LEU A 159 26.01 5.21 -2.72
C LEU A 159 25.85 4.37 -4.00
N GLU A 160 26.88 4.36 -4.85
CA GLU A 160 26.93 3.59 -6.09
C GLU A 160 26.89 2.09 -5.80
N ASP A 161 27.68 1.62 -4.83
CA ASP A 161 27.68 0.22 -4.40
C ASP A 161 26.30 -0.25 -3.91
N VAL A 162 25.55 0.63 -3.23
CA VAL A 162 24.20 0.30 -2.72
C VAL A 162 23.20 0.15 -3.86
N ASP A 163 23.30 0.98 -4.89
CA ASP A 163 22.43 0.90 -6.06
C ASP A 163 22.78 -0.32 -6.92
N ASP A 164 24.06 -0.67 -7.07
CA ASP A 164 24.49 -1.90 -7.74
C ASP A 164 23.94 -3.16 -7.05
N ILE A 165 24.02 -3.24 -5.71
CA ILE A 165 23.41 -4.35 -4.94
C ILE A 165 21.90 -4.43 -5.18
N ARG A 166 21.20 -3.30 -5.24
CA ARG A 166 19.75 -3.28 -5.51
C ARG A 166 19.45 -3.81 -6.91
N MET A 167 20.25 -3.43 -7.89
CA MET A 167 20.08 -3.88 -9.28
C MET A 167 20.33 -5.38 -9.41
N GLU A 168 21.39 -5.92 -8.79
CA GLU A 168 21.70 -7.35 -8.76
C GLU A 168 20.55 -8.17 -8.16
N GLU A 169 20.12 -7.81 -6.94
CA GLU A 169 19.08 -8.53 -6.20
C GLU A 169 17.72 -8.44 -6.90
N GLY A 170 17.44 -7.31 -7.56
CA GLY A 170 16.23 -7.12 -8.36
C GLY A 170 16.22 -7.94 -9.65
N VAL A 171 17.38 -8.28 -10.22
CA VAL A 171 17.50 -9.22 -11.35
C VAL A 171 17.28 -10.65 -10.87
N GLU A 172 17.88 -11.02 -9.75
CA GLU A 172 17.76 -12.37 -9.18
C GLU A 172 16.31 -12.70 -8.77
N THR A 173 15.62 -11.73 -8.18
CA THR A 173 14.20 -11.87 -7.78
C THR A 173 13.26 -12.02 -8.98
N ARG A 174 13.63 -11.50 -10.16
CA ARG A 174 12.87 -11.66 -11.41
C ARG A 174 13.14 -12.97 -12.14
N ARG A 175 14.22 -13.68 -11.79
CA ARG A 175 14.61 -14.97 -12.39
C ARG A 175 13.97 -16.18 -11.69
N GLN A 176 13.49 -16.01 -10.46
CA GLN A 176 12.79 -17.04 -9.67
C GLN A 176 11.30 -17.11 -10.01
#